data_AF-A0A958FCC3-F1
#
_entry.id   AF-A0A958FCC3-F1
#
_cell.length_a   1.000
_cell.length_b   1.000
_cell.length_c   1.000
_cell.angle_alpha   90.00
_cell.angle_beta   90.00
_cell.angle_gamma   90.00
#
_symmetry.space_group_name_H-M   'P 1'
#
loop_
_entity.id
_entity.type
_entity.pdbx_description
1 polymer ?
#
loop_
_entity_poly.entity_id
_entity_poly.type
_entity_poly.pdbx_seq_one_letter_code
_entity_poly.pdbx_strand_id
1 'polypeptide(L)' 'MADVKTKPTDNSVTDFLNSVEDEKKRADSFKILEMMREVTGDEPKMWGPSIVGFGDYHYKYESGREGDFFL' A
#
# COMPACT_ATOMS: atom_id res chain seq x y z
N MET A 1 -4.25 17.69 -16.95
CA MET A 1 -4.85 17.04 -15.76
C MET A 1 -3.73 16.28 -15.06
N ALA A 2 -3.52 16.50 -13.76
CA ALA A 2 -2.53 15.73 -13.02
C ALA A 2 -3.14 14.38 -12.66
N ASP A 3 -2.71 13.34 -13.34
CA ASP A 3 -3.12 11.96 -13.07
C ASP A 3 -2.66 11.56 -11.66
N VAL A 4 -3.48 10.80 -10.94
CA VAL A 4 -3.12 10.30 -9.60
C VAL A 4 -1.93 9.36 -9.77
N LYS A 5 -0.75 9.75 -9.28
CA LYS A 5 0.49 8.96 -9.43
C LYS A 5 0.51 7.72 -8.56
N THR A 6 -0.24 7.74 -7.46
CA THR A 6 -0.32 6.66 -6.47
C THR A 6 -1.49 5.76 -6.84
N LYS A 7 -1.20 4.65 -7.52
CA LYS A 7 -2.19 3.65 -7.93
C LYS A 7 -1.75 2.29 -7.42
N PRO A 8 -2.70 1.37 -7.16
CA PRO A 8 -2.34 0.00 -6.87
C PRO A 8 -1.56 -0.58 -8.05
N THR A 9 -0.54 -1.35 -7.74
CA THR A 9 0.33 -2.03 -8.70
C THR A 9 0.30 -3.52 -8.43
N ASP A 10 0.64 -4.31 -9.43
CA ASP A 10 0.78 -5.77 -9.32
C ASP A 10 2.10 -6.18 -8.63
N ASN A 11 2.83 -5.21 -8.05
CA ASN A 11 4.07 -5.49 -7.36
C ASN A 11 3.81 -6.20 -6.04
N SER A 12 4.63 -7.21 -5.77
CA SER A 12 4.58 -7.98 -4.53
C SER A 12 5.15 -7.18 -3.36
N VAL A 13 4.34 -7.01 -2.31
CA VAL A 13 4.76 -6.35 -1.06
C VAL A 13 5.87 -7.16 -0.38
N THR A 14 5.79 -8.48 -0.43
CA THR A 14 6.82 -9.35 0.16
C THR A 14 8.16 -9.20 -0.54
N ASP A 15 8.18 -9.08 -1.87
CA ASP A 15 9.42 -8.84 -2.63
C ASP A 15 10.01 -7.45 -2.32
N PHE A 16 9.15 -6.44 -2.18
CA PHE A 16 9.57 -5.12 -1.75
C PHE A 16 10.21 -5.14 -0.36
N LEU A 17 9.61 -5.82 0.62
CA LEU A 17 10.18 -5.96 1.96
C LEU A 17 11.47 -6.79 1.96
N ASN A 18 11.57 -7.82 1.12
CA ASN A 18 12.78 -8.61 0.97
C ASN A 18 13.96 -7.83 0.35
N SER A 19 13.66 -6.78 -0.43
CA SER A 19 14.68 -5.89 -1.00
C SER A 19 15.37 -4.98 0.05
N VAL A 20 14.85 -4.91 1.27
CA VAL A 20 15.42 -4.11 2.36
C VAL A 20 16.70 -4.79 2.88
N GLU A 21 17.84 -4.13 2.66
CA GLU A 21 19.17 -4.64 3.05
C GLU A 21 19.35 -4.77 4.56
N ASP A 22 18.73 -3.87 5.34
CA ASP A 22 18.80 -3.90 6.81
C ASP A 22 17.87 -4.99 7.37
N GLU A 23 18.48 -6.03 7.95
CA GLU A 23 17.76 -7.19 8.46
C GLU A 23 16.78 -6.87 9.58
N LYS A 24 17.11 -5.91 10.46
CA LYS A 24 16.20 -5.50 11.54
C LYS A 24 15.01 -4.78 10.95
N LYS A 25 15.27 -3.80 10.07
CA LYS A 25 14.21 -3.04 9.40
C LYS A 25 13.28 -3.96 8.60
N ARG A 26 13.83 -4.96 7.91
CA ARG A 26 13.04 -5.98 7.21
C ARG A 26 12.15 -6.77 8.18
N ALA A 27 12.71 -7.30 9.26
CA ALA A 27 11.95 -8.07 10.25
C ALA A 27 10.84 -7.24 10.94
N ASP A 28 11.14 -6.00 11.30
CA ASP A 28 10.14 -5.08 11.87
C ASP A 28 9.06 -4.73 10.85
N SER A 29 9.42 -4.55 9.58
CA SER A 29 8.44 -4.27 8.50
C SER A 29 7.48 -5.44 8.29
N PHE A 30 7.96 -6.69 8.37
CA PHE A 30 7.09 -7.87 8.33
C PHE A 30 6.17 -7.95 9.55
N LYS A 31 6.64 -7.60 10.75
CA LYS A 31 5.77 -7.53 11.93
C LYS A 31 4.68 -6.47 11.77
N ILE A 32 5.03 -5.29 11.28
CA ILE A 32 4.08 -4.22 11.02
C ILE A 32 3.07 -4.65 9.96
N LEU A 33 3.52 -5.33 8.91
CA LEU A 33 2.65 -5.85 7.86
C LEU A 33 1.60 -6.82 8.42
N GLU A 34 2.01 -7.77 9.26
CA GLU A 34 1.09 -8.73 9.88
C GLU A 34 0.13 -8.03 10.85
N MET A 35 0.62 -7.11 11.69
CA MET A 35 -0.25 -6.32 12.57
C MET A 35 -1.30 -5.52 11.79
N MET A 36 -0.91 -4.87 10.70
CA MET A 36 -1.83 -4.09 9.87
C MET A 36 -2.83 -4.99 9.16
N ARG A 37 -2.41 -6.17 8.67
CA ARG A 37 -3.30 -7.18 8.10
C ARG A 37 -4.31 -7.67 9.12
N GLU A 38 -3.90 -7.94 10.37
CA GLU A 38 -4.81 -8.37 11.44
C GLU A 38 -5.80 -7.27 11.84
N VAL A 39 -5.36 -6.01 11.89
CA VAL A 39 -6.21 -4.87 12.28
C VAL A 39 -7.20 -4.50 11.18
N THR A 40 -6.76 -4.50 9.92
CA THR A 40 -7.60 -4.10 8.78
C THR A 40 -8.44 -5.26 8.24
N GLY A 41 -7.96 -6.50 8.32
CA GLY A 41 -8.56 -7.65 7.66
C GLY A 41 -8.31 -7.71 6.15
N ASP A 42 -7.55 -6.75 5.60
CA ASP A 42 -7.25 -6.62 4.18
C ASP A 42 -5.84 -7.12 3.84
N GLU A 43 -5.68 -7.57 2.59
CA GLU A 43 -4.36 -7.94 2.09
C GLU A 43 -3.55 -6.70 1.69
N PRO A 44 -2.24 -6.65 2.03
CA PRO A 44 -1.39 -5.52 1.67
C PRO A 44 -1.19 -5.47 0.15
N LYS A 45 -1.28 -4.28 -0.42
CA LYS A 45 -1.02 -4.01 -1.85
C LYS A 45 0.07 -2.96 -2.01
N MET A 46 0.87 -3.08 -3.07
CA MET A 46 1.82 -2.03 -3.43
C MET A 46 1.12 -0.88 -4.16
N TRP A 47 1.34 0.34 -3.70
CA TRP A 47 0.85 1.57 -4.31
C TRP A 47 2.03 2.36 -4.88
N GLY A 48 2.12 2.41 -6.20
CA GLY A 48 3.30 2.94 -6.88
C GLY A 48 4.59 2.17 -6.52
N PRO A 49 5.76 2.83 -6.51
CA PRO A 49 7.05 2.15 -6.39
C PRO A 49 7.49 1.83 -4.95
N SER A 50 6.85 2.44 -3.93
CA SER A 50 7.42 2.42 -2.57
C SER A 50 6.42 2.57 -1.44
N ILE A 51 5.12 2.40 -1.70
CA ILE A 51 4.08 2.52 -0.67
C ILE A 51 3.38 1.17 -0.53
N VAL A 52 3.21 0.71 0.70
CA VAL A 52 2.37 -0.45 1.03
C VAL A 52 1.09 0.09 1.64
N GLY A 53 -0.04 -0.21 1.03
CA GLY A 53 -1.37 0.20 1.48
C GLY A 53 -2.23 -0.99 1.86
N PHE A 54 -3.22 -0.76 2.71
CA PHE A 54 -4.20 -1.75 3.17
C PHE A 54 -5.61 -1.25 2.87
N GLY A 55 -6.48 -2.15 2.45
CA GLY A 55 -7.80 -1.79 1.95
C GLY A 55 -7.74 -0.91 0.69
N ASP A 56 -8.92 -0.67 0.12
CA ASP A 56 -9.11 0.35 -0.90
C ASP A 56 -10.48 1.01 -0.74
N TYR A 57 -10.52 2.32 -0.94
CA TYR A 57 -11.76 3.08 -0.99
C TYR A 57 -11.74 4.01 -2.20
N HIS A 58 -12.91 4.12 -2.82
CA HIS A 58 -13.14 5.01 -3.94
C HIS A 58 -13.70 6.34 -3.43
N TYR A 59 -12.97 7.43 -3.64
CA TYR A 59 -13.46 8.77 -3.31
C TYR A 59 -13.96 9.48 -4.55
N LYS A 60 -14.98 10.32 -4.34
CA LYS A 60 -15.52 11.21 -5.36
C LYS A 60 -15.74 12.59 -4.79
N TYR A 61 -15.08 13.59 -5.37
CA TYR A 61 -15.26 14.99 -5.03
C TYR A 61 -16.46 15.59 -5.77
N GLU A 62 -17.09 16.61 -5.18
CA GLU A 62 -18.16 17.40 -5.84
C GLU A 62 -17.72 18.02 -7.18
N SER A 63 -16.42 18.25 -7.36
CA SER A 63 -15.83 18.73 -8.62
C SER A 63 -15.80 17.68 -9.76
N GLY A 64 -16.30 16.47 -9.51
CA GLY A 64 -16.31 15.36 -10.46
C GLY A 64 -14.99 14.59 -10.55
N ARG A 65 -14.00 14.92 -9.72
CA ARG A 65 -12.76 14.14 -9.60
C ARG A 65 -13.00 12.91 -8.74
N GLU A 66 -12.60 11.76 -9.23
CA GLU A 66 -12.67 10.49 -8.51
C GLU A 66 -11.34 9.75 -8.58
N GLY A 67 -11.13 8.84 -7.63
CA GLY A 67 -9.94 8.01 -7.56
C GLY A 67 -9.99 7.02 -6.41
N ASP A 68 -9.08 6.07 -6.45
CA ASP A 68 -8.94 5.04 -5.42
C ASP A 68 -7.78 5.38 -4.50
N PHE A 69 -7.94 5.10 -3.21
CA PHE A 69 -6.88 5.25 -2.21
C PHE A 69 -6.93 4.11 -1.20
N PHE A 70 -5.79 3.79 -0.60
CA PHE A 70 -5.74 2.88 0.54
C PHE A 70 -6.22 3.58 1.81
N LEU A 71 -6.70 2.81 2.78
CA LEU A 71 -7.30 3.28 4.02
C LEU A 71 -6.27 3.83 5.02
#